data_AF-A0A501WGW8-F1
#
_entry.id   AF-A0A501WGW8-F1
#
_cell.length_a   1.000
_cell.length_b   1.000
_cell.length_c   1.000
_cell.angle_alpha   90.00
_cell.angle_beta   90.00
_cell.angle_gamma   90.00
#
_symmetry.space_group_name_H-M   'P 1'
#
loop_
_entity.id
_entity.type
_entity.pdbx_description
1 polymer ?
#
loop_
_entity_poly.entity_id
_entity_poly.type
_entity_poly.pdbx_seq_one_letter_code
_entity_poly.pdbx_strand_id
1 'polypeptide(L)'
;MPAVTIRNLPEAVHRALKVRAAHHGRSTEAEIRDILEATVLPAGRLRVGSALSALSRDAGLTNADFEALEGVRDRTPASPMRFE
;
A
#
# COMPACT_ATOMS: atom_id res chain seq x y z
N MET A 1 2.96 -10.48 -11.93
CA MET A 1 3.83 -9.43 -11.36
C MET A 1 3.51 -8.13 -12.06
N PRO A 2 3.21 -7.03 -11.34
CA PRO A 2 3.06 -5.74 -11.98
C PRO A 2 4.41 -5.32 -12.60
N ALA A 3 4.37 -4.76 -13.81
CA ALA A 3 5.55 -4.31 -14.54
C ALA A 3 5.33 -2.88 -15.06
N VAL A 4 6.39 -2.07 -15.05
CA VAL A 4 6.37 -0.68 -15.51
C VAL A 4 7.53 -0.48 -16.49
N THR A 5 7.25 0.13 -17.64
CA THR A 5 8.26 0.49 -18.64
C THR A 5 8.36 2.01 -18.75
N ILE A 6 9.54 2.57 -18.45
CA ILE A 6 9.80 4.00 -18.60
C ILE A 6 10.46 4.23 -19.95
N ARG A 7 9.77 4.91 -20.86
CA ARG A 7 10.29 5.26 -22.20
C ARG A 7 10.99 6.62 -22.15
N ASN A 8 11.98 6.81 -23.03
CA ASN A 8 12.70 8.07 -23.19
C ASN A 8 13.36 8.61 -21.90
N LEU A 9 13.85 7.71 -21.05
CA LEU A 9 14.59 8.10 -19.85
C LEU A 9 15.89 8.81 -20.27
N PRO A 10 16.18 10.04 -19.80
CA PRO A 10 17.41 10.71 -20.15
C PRO A 10 18.63 9.85 -19.78
N GLU A 11 19.58 9.73 -20.70
CA GLU A 11 20.79 8.93 -20.51
C GLU A 11 21.57 9.27 -19.24
N ALA A 12 21.60 10.56 -18.88
CA ALA A 12 22.22 11.03 -17.64
C ALA A 12 21.55 10.42 -16.39
N VAL A 13 20.21 10.30 -16.39
CA VAL A 13 19.45 9.71 -15.28
C VAL A 13 19.70 8.21 -15.20
N HIS A 14 19.69 7.51 -16.34
CA HIS A 14 19.99 6.07 -16.38
C HIS A 14 21.39 5.76 -15.82
N ARG A 15 22.41 6.55 -16.20
CA ARG A 15 23.77 6.42 -15.65
C ARG A 15 23.82 6.69 -14.15
N ALA A 16 23.17 7.75 -13.67
CA ALA A 16 23.12 8.08 -12.25
C ALA A 16 22.47 6.96 -11.42
N LEU A 17 21.38 6.36 -11.92
CA LEU A 17 20.73 5.21 -11.29
C LEU A 17 21.66 4.00 -11.22
N LYS A 18 22.40 3.72 -12.30
CA LYS A 18 23.36 2.60 -12.33
C LYS A 18 24.50 2.78 -11.31
N VAL A 19 25.04 4.00 -11.20
CA VAL A 19 26.08 4.33 -10.21
C VAL A 19 25.54 4.19 -8.79
N ARG A 20 24.34 4.73 -8.52
CA ARG A 20 23.68 4.62 -7.21
C ARG A 20 23.41 3.17 -6.82
N ALA A 21 22.92 2.35 -7.76
CA ALA A 21 22.67 0.94 -7.54
C ALA A 21 23.97 0.18 -7.18
N ALA A 22 25.07 0.50 -7.87
CA ALA A 22 26.39 -0.07 -7.57
C ALA A 22 26.88 0.31 -6.15
N HIS A 23 26.67 1.56 -5.74
CA HIS A 23 26.98 1.99 -4.36
C HIS A 23 26.17 1.24 -3.30
N HIS A 24 24.91 0.89 -3.59
CA HIS A 24 24.05 0.12 -2.69
C HIS A 24 24.20 -1.41 -2.84
N GLY A 25 25.08 -1.89 -3.72
CA GLY A 25 25.31 -3.32 -3.93
C GLY A 25 24.11 -4.07 -4.51
N ARG A 26 23.24 -3.40 -5.28
CA ARG A 26 22.02 -4.00 -5.87
C ARG A 26 21.91 -3.70 -7.37
N SER A 27 21.00 -4.40 -8.05
CA SER A 27 20.75 -4.14 -9.47
C SER A 27 20.08 -2.78 -9.68
N THR A 28 20.24 -2.19 -10.86
CA THR A 28 19.56 -0.93 -11.23
C THR A 28 18.04 -1.04 -11.07
N GLU A 29 17.45 -2.18 -11.41
CA GLU A 29 16.02 -2.41 -11.24
C GLU A 29 15.62 -2.46 -9.76
N ALA A 30 16.43 -3.08 -8.91
CA ALA A 30 16.19 -3.09 -7.46
C ALA A 30 16.29 -1.68 -6.86
N GLU A 31 17.24 -0.87 -7.34
CA GLU A 31 17.35 0.55 -6.96
C GLU A 31 16.11 1.36 -7.36
N ILE A 32 15.64 1.18 -8.60
CA ILE A 32 14.43 1.87 -9.09
C ILE A 32 13.21 1.47 -8.26
N ARG A 33 13.07 0.17 -7.95
CA ARG A 33 11.96 -0.33 -7.12
C ARG A 33 11.96 0.29 -5.74
N ASP A 34 13.11 0.36 -5.10
CA ASP A 34 13.27 0.95 -3.76
C ASP A 34 12.98 2.46 -3.74
N ILE A 35 13.45 3.21 -4.74
CA ILE A 35 13.11 4.63 -4.89
C ILE A 35 11.60 4.82 -5.03
N LEU A 36 10.95 4.03 -5.88
CA LEU A 36 9.51 4.09 -6.07
C LEU A 36 8.79 3.75 -4.76
N GLU A 37 9.19 2.68 -4.08
CA GLU A 37 8.61 2.24 -2.81
C GLU A 37 8.71 3.32 -1.74
N ALA A 38 9.90 3.88 -1.52
CA ALA A 38 10.12 4.95 -0.55
C ALA A 38 9.32 6.23 -0.87
N THR A 39 9.09 6.50 -2.16
CA THR A 39 8.34 7.70 -2.61
C THR A 39 6.83 7.52 -2.48
N VAL A 40 6.31 6.33 -2.79
CA VAL A 40 4.86 6.06 -2.82
C VAL A 40 4.33 5.48 -1.51
N LEU A 41 5.19 4.87 -0.70
CA LEU A 41 4.90 4.29 0.62
C LEU A 41 5.76 4.99 1.69
N PRO A 42 5.41 6.23 2.08
CA PRO A 42 6.16 6.92 3.12
C PRO A 42 6.10 6.13 4.45
N ALA A 43 7.20 6.10 5.19
CA ALA A 43 7.36 5.31 6.42
C ALA A 43 6.28 5.59 7.50
N GLY A 44 5.68 6.78 7.48
CA GLY A 44 4.59 7.18 8.38
C GLY A 44 3.19 6.83 7.90
N ARG A 45 3.02 6.11 6.78
CA ARG A 45 1.70 5.75 6.28
C ARG A 45 1.02 4.80 7.25
N LEU A 46 -0.08 5.26 7.85
CA LEU A 46 -0.92 4.42 8.69
C LEU A 46 -1.48 3.27 7.84
N ARG A 47 -1.06 2.04 8.16
CA ARG A 47 -1.63 0.83 7.60
C ARG A 47 -2.94 0.53 8.32
N VAL A 48 -4.02 1.24 7.95
CA VAL A 48 -5.32 1.21 8.66
C VAL A 48 -5.77 -0.22 8.98
N GLY A 49 -5.70 -1.15 8.02
CA GLY A 49 -6.06 -2.55 8.26
C GLY A 49 -5.19 -3.24 9.32
N SER A 50 -3.88 -3.02 9.29
CA SER A 50 -2.96 -3.57 10.30
C SER A 50 -3.14 -2.90 11.67
N ALA A 51 -3.35 -1.59 11.70
CA ALA A 51 -3.59 -0.84 12.92
C ALA A 51 -4.90 -1.27 13.60
N LEU A 52 -5.99 -1.38 12.83
CA LEU A 52 -7.26 -1.91 13.32
C LEU A 52 -7.12 -3.36 13.78
N SER A 53 -6.41 -4.20 13.03
CA SER A 53 -6.19 -5.60 13.43
C SER A 53 -5.42 -5.72 14.75
N ALA A 54 -4.40 -4.88 14.97
CA ALA A 54 -3.67 -4.83 16.22
C ALA A 54 -4.58 -4.36 17.37
N LEU A 55 -5.30 -3.25 17.18
CA LEU A 55 -6.24 -2.72 18.17
C LEU A 55 -7.31 -3.75 18.57
N SER A 56 -7.92 -4.43 17.60
CA SER A 56 -8.93 -5.46 17.88
C SER A 56 -8.36 -6.61 18.71
N ARG A 57 -7.11 -7.00 18.43
CA ARG A 57 -6.43 -8.07 19.15
C ARG A 57 -6.09 -7.67 20.59
N ASP A 58 -5.62 -6.44 20.80
CA ASP A 58 -5.35 -5.87 22.13
C ASP A 58 -6.64 -5.72 22.95
N ALA A 59 -7.76 -5.41 22.29
CA ALA A 59 -9.09 -5.36 22.90
C ALA A 59 -9.71 -6.75 23.16
N GLY A 60 -9.05 -7.85 22.76
CA GLY A 60 -9.54 -9.21 22.96
C GLY A 60 -10.70 -9.62 22.05
N LEU A 61 -10.96 -8.87 20.97
CA LEU A 61 -12.03 -9.19 20.02
C LEU A 61 -11.70 -10.48 19.26
N THR A 62 -12.71 -11.33 19.17
CA THR A 62 -12.66 -12.61 18.47
C THR A 62 -13.60 -12.61 17.26
N ASN A 63 -13.48 -13.61 16.40
CA ASN A 63 -14.41 -13.77 15.29
C ASN A 63 -15.87 -13.92 15.74
N ALA A 64 -16.12 -14.50 16.92
CA ALA A 64 -17.47 -14.64 17.47
C ALA A 64 -18.12 -13.28 17.76
N ASP A 65 -17.34 -12.30 18.22
CA ASP A 65 -17.83 -10.93 18.44
C ASP A 65 -18.27 -10.27 17.12
N PHE A 66 -17.52 -10.52 16.04
CA PHE A 66 -17.87 -10.02 14.71
C PHE A 66 -19.08 -10.76 14.10
N GLU A 67 -19.22 -12.07 14.34
CA GLU A 67 -20.39 -12.85 13.91
C GLU A 67 -21.69 -12.34 14.57
N ALA A 68 -21.64 -11.99 15.85
CA ALA A 68 -22.77 -11.40 16.55
C ALA A 68 -23.17 -10.03 15.95
N LEU A 69 -22.19 -9.20 15.59
CA LEU A 69 -22.42 -7.91 14.92
C LEU A 69 -23.02 -8.08 13.51
N GLU A 70 -22.54 -9.05 12.74
CA GLU A 70 -23.10 -9.37 11.41
C GLU A 70 -24.54 -9.87 11.49
N GLY A 71 -24.92 -10.54 12.58
CA GLY A 71 -26.29 -10.99 12.82
C GLY A 71 -27.30 -9.86 13.03
N VAL A 72 -26.87 -8.70 13.54
CA VAL A 72 -27.72 -7.52 13.79
C VAL A 72 -27.55 -6.41 12.75
N ARG A 73 -26.64 -6.60 11.78
CA ARG A 73 -26.32 -5.61 10.76
C ARG A 73 -27.50 -5.38 9.81
N ASP A 74 -27.93 -4.14 9.67
CA ASP A 74 -28.88 -3.76 8.63
C ASP A 74 -28.25 -3.95 7.25
N ARG A 75 -28.89 -4.77 6.41
CA ARG A 75 -28.48 -5.08 5.05
C ARG A 75 -29.30 -4.33 4.00
N THR A 76 -30.20 -3.46 4.44
CA THR A 76 -30.97 -2.59 3.55
C THR A 76 -29.99 -1.74 2.75
N PRO A 77 -29.96 -1.86 1.41
CA PRO A 77 -29.10 -1.02 0.58
C PRO A 77 -29.39 0.45 0.84
N ALA A 78 -28.33 1.27 0.85
CA ALA A 78 -28.51 2.71 0.94
C ALA A 78 -29.37 3.21 -0.23
N SER A 79 -30.30 4.12 0.05
CA SER A 79 -31.05 4.80 -1.01
C SER A 79 -30.08 5.65 -1.85
N PRO A 80 -30.07 5.51 -3.20
CA PRO A 80 -29.21 6.30 -4.04
C PRO A 80 -29.48 7.80 -3.89
N MET A 81 -28.42 8.61 -3.84
CA MET A 81 -28.55 10.06 -3.88
C MET A 81 -29.21 10.48 -5.20
N ARG A 82 -30.27 11.30 -5.12
CA ARG A 82 -30.87 11.94 -6.29
C ARG A 82 -30.19 13.29 -6.48
N PHE A 83 -29.74 13.56 -7.70
CA PHE A 83 -29.22 14.86 -8.10
C PHE A 83 -30.37 15.60 -8.79
N GLU A 84 -31.13 16.38 -8.03
CA GLU A 84 -32.03 17.42 -8.58
C GLU A 84 -31.28 18.76 -8.66
#